data_AF-A0A5N5W4T5-F1
#
_entry.id   AF-A0A5N5W4T5-F1
#
_cell.length_a   1.000
_cell.length_b   1.000
_cell.length_c   1.000
_cell.angle_alpha   90.00
_cell.angle_beta   90.00
_cell.angle_gamma   90.00
#
_symmetry.space_group_name_H-M   'P 1'
#
loop_
_entity.id
_entity.type
_entity.pdbx_description
1 polymer ?
#
loop_
_entity_poly.entity_id
_entity_poly.type
_entity_poly.pdbx_seq_one_letter_code
_entity_poly.pdbx_strand_id
1 'polypeptide(L)'
;MGTRFIEVDESRRGEPGVRKGGRTLTVGDQSITQETWVKVEAYDDLDPTVTEDVHLHTFAVPGMDVRVGASEGDGDGGDFETRLVPSVQYYRIELGPESLNRLHEALEPFIAAAQECEPPKPRRARGAK
;
A
#
# COMPACT_ATOMS: atom_id res chain seq x y z
N MET A 1 -0.13 1.08 -4.82
CA MET A 1 -1.55 1.11 -5.26
C MET A 1 -1.80 2.30 -6.14
N GLY A 2 -1.18 2.26 -7.32
CA GLY A 2 -1.58 3.14 -8.39
C GLY A 2 -2.62 2.44 -9.25
N THR A 3 -3.75 3.09 -9.44
CA THR A 3 -4.67 2.72 -10.51
C THR A 3 -4.44 3.70 -11.66
N ARG A 4 -4.25 3.20 -12.88
CA ARG A 4 -4.20 4.06 -14.06
C ARG A 4 -5.55 4.06 -14.78
N PHE A 5 -5.90 5.21 -15.35
CA PHE A 5 -7.10 5.41 -16.15
C PHE A 5 -6.70 5.55 -17.61
N ILE A 6 -7.14 4.61 -18.44
CA ILE A 6 -6.85 4.62 -19.88
C ILE A 6 -8.15 4.94 -20.60
N GLU A 7 -8.16 5.98 -21.43
CA GLU A 7 -9.30 6.26 -22.31
C GLU A 7 -9.42 5.15 -23.36
N VAL A 8 -10.62 4.59 -23.51
CA VAL A 8 -10.91 3.48 -24.43
C VAL A 8 -12.16 3.77 -25.25
N ASP A 9 -12.29 3.10 -26.38
CA ASP A 9 -13.47 3.16 -27.24
C ASP A 9 -14.70 2.50 -26.58
N GLU A 10 -15.90 2.97 -26.96
CA GLU A 10 -17.17 2.40 -26.48
C GLU A 10 -17.32 0.91 -26.83
N SER A 11 -16.70 0.45 -27.92
CA SER A 11 -16.71 -0.95 -28.32
C SER A 11 -16.17 -1.90 -27.24
N ARG A 12 -15.36 -1.38 -26.30
CA ARG A 12 -14.75 -2.12 -25.19
C ARG A 12 -15.57 -2.09 -23.89
N ARG A 13 -16.79 -1.53 -23.90
CA ARG A 13 -17.66 -1.38 -22.71
C ARG A 13 -17.98 -2.67 -21.94
N GLY A 14 -17.74 -3.84 -22.53
CA GLY A 14 -17.93 -5.16 -21.91
C GLY A 14 -16.66 -5.75 -21.30
N GLU A 15 -15.50 -5.11 -21.45
CA GLU A 15 -14.26 -5.62 -20.89
C GLU A 15 -14.14 -5.34 -19.38
N PRO A 16 -13.49 -6.25 -18.62
CA PRO A 16 -13.18 -6.01 -17.23
C PRO A 16 -12.46 -4.68 -17.00
N GLY A 17 -12.91 -3.91 -16.02
CA GLY A 17 -12.33 -2.62 -15.64
C GLY A 17 -12.77 -1.43 -16.49
N VAL A 18 -13.53 -1.63 -17.57
CA VAL A 18 -14.07 -0.53 -18.39
C VAL A 18 -15.33 0.06 -17.76
N ARG A 19 -15.37 1.38 -17.61
CA ARG A 19 -16.50 2.14 -17.05
C ARG A 19 -16.66 3.49 -17.76
N LYS A 20 -17.84 4.10 -17.65
CA LYS A 20 -18.01 5.50 -18.07
C LYS A 20 -17.18 6.42 -17.18
N GLY A 21 -16.45 7.34 -17.81
CA GLY A 21 -15.70 8.42 -17.21
C GLY A 21 -16.08 9.77 -17.83
N GLY A 22 -15.55 10.85 -17.27
CA GLY A 22 -15.72 12.19 -17.80
C GLY A 22 -14.36 12.78 -18.16
N ARG A 23 -14.22 13.28 -19.39
CA ARG A 23 -13.06 14.09 -19.79
C ARG A 23 -13.49 15.54 -19.85
N THR A 24 -12.85 16.37 -19.03
CA THR A 24 -13.02 17.83 -19.11
C THR A 24 -12.04 18.39 -20.13
N LEU A 25 -12.57 19.01 -21.18
CA LEU A 25 -11.82 19.76 -22.17
C LEU A 25 -12.03 21.26 -21.92
N THR A 26 -10.94 21.99 -21.73
CA THR A 26 -10.96 23.44 -21.61
C THR A 26 -10.70 24.05 -22.98
N VAL A 27 -11.66 24.81 -23.51
CA VAL A 27 -11.54 25.52 -24.79
C VAL A 27 -11.81 27.00 -24.53
N GLY A 28 -10.75 27.80 -24.49
CA GLY A 28 -10.83 29.19 -24.00
C GLY A 28 -11.27 29.24 -22.53
N ASP A 29 -12.30 30.02 -22.22
CA ASP A 29 -12.85 30.17 -20.87
C ASP A 29 -13.97 29.16 -20.54
N GLN A 30 -14.29 28.24 -21.45
CA GLN A 30 -15.34 27.25 -21.27
C GLN A 30 -14.75 25.87 -20.97
N SER A 31 -15.32 25.20 -19.96
CA SER A 31 -15.05 23.79 -19.65
C SER A 31 -16.20 22.94 -20.16
N ILE A 32 -15.91 22.03 -21.09
CA ILE A 32 -16.86 21.06 -21.64
C ILE A 32 -16.51 19.69 -21.07
N THR A 33 -17.47 19.03 -20.43
CA THR A 33 -17.30 17.63 -19.97
C THR A 33 -17.91 16.71 -21.02
N GLN A 34 -17.09 15.86 -21.64
CA GLN A 34 -17.55 14.76 -22.49
C GLN A 34 -17.58 13.46 -21.72
N GLU A 35 -18.65 12.68 -21.92
CA GLU A 35 -18.65 11.27 -21.51
C GLU A 35 -17.65 10.49 -22.36
N THR A 36 -16.74 9.78 -21.71
CA THR A 36 -15.79 8.88 -22.35
C THR A 36 -15.82 7.52 -21.65
N TRP A 37 -15.25 6.49 -22.25
CA TRP A 37 -15.05 5.21 -21.59
C TRP A 37 -13.62 5.15 -21.09
N VAL A 38 -13.45 4.74 -19.84
CA VAL A 38 -12.14 4.59 -19.21
C VAL A 38 -11.97 3.16 -18.71
N LYS A 39 -10.82 2.57 -18.98
CA LYS A 39 -10.39 1.31 -18.38
C LYS A 39 -9.53 1.61 -17.16
N VAL A 40 -9.95 1.08 -16.01
CA VAL A 40 -9.20 1.14 -14.77
C VAL A 40 -8.51 -0.20 -14.58
N GLU A 41 -7.19 -0.15 -14.54
CA GLU A 41 -6.34 -1.32 -14.43
C GLU A 41 -5.43 -1.15 -13.20
N ALA A 42 -5.36 -2.20 -12.38
CA ALA A 42 -4.26 -2.36 -11.44
C ALA A 42 -2.98 -2.68 -12.22
N TYR A 43 -1.84 -2.27 -11.70
CA TYR A 43 -0.55 -2.56 -12.30
C TYR A 43 0.44 -2.99 -11.21
N ASP A 44 1.45 -3.75 -11.60
CA ASP A 44 2.52 -4.13 -10.69
C ASP A 44 3.31 -2.88 -10.25
N ASP A 45 3.35 -2.61 -8.95
CA ASP A 45 4.01 -1.43 -8.37
C ASP A 45 5.54 -1.40 -8.65
N LEU A 46 6.17 -2.53 -9.02
CA LEU A 46 7.58 -2.64 -9.43
C LEU A 46 7.79 -2.64 -10.95
N ASP A 47 6.82 -3.15 -11.72
CA ASP A 47 6.82 -3.09 -13.19
C ASP A 47 5.46 -2.61 -13.74
N PRO A 48 5.27 -1.29 -13.95
CA PRO A 48 3.99 -0.72 -14.40
C PRO A 48 3.52 -1.17 -15.80
N THR A 49 4.32 -1.96 -16.52
CA THR A 49 3.91 -2.58 -17.79
C THR A 49 3.04 -3.81 -17.59
N VAL A 50 3.15 -4.47 -16.43
CA VAL A 50 2.37 -5.66 -16.06
C VAL A 50 1.04 -5.25 -15.46
N THR A 51 -0.06 -5.67 -16.08
CA THR A 51 -1.44 -5.41 -15.62
C THR A 51 -2.29 -6.67 -15.48
N GLU A 52 -1.75 -7.83 -15.84
CA GLU A 52 -2.40 -9.13 -15.73
C GLU A 52 -2.00 -9.82 -14.43
N ASP A 53 -2.96 -10.51 -13.80
CA ASP A 53 -2.78 -11.25 -12.54
C ASP A 53 -2.06 -10.46 -11.42
N VAL A 54 -2.32 -9.15 -11.38
CA VAL A 54 -1.82 -8.26 -10.33
C VAL A 54 -2.70 -8.42 -9.08
N HIS A 55 -2.06 -8.70 -7.95
CA HIS A 55 -2.74 -8.88 -6.68
C HIS A 55 -2.15 -8.00 -5.58
N LEU A 56 -3.02 -7.61 -4.65
CA LEU A 56 -2.63 -6.86 -3.47
C LEU A 56 -2.03 -7.80 -2.42
N HIS A 57 -0.77 -7.57 -2.07
CA HIS A 57 -0.07 -8.27 -1.01
C HIS A 57 0.14 -7.36 0.21
N THR A 58 -0.01 -7.94 1.40
CA THR A 58 0.34 -7.28 2.67
C THR A 58 1.48 -8.05 3.29
N PHE A 59 2.53 -7.36 3.69
CA PHE A 59 3.66 -7.95 4.40
C PHE A 59 4.12 -7.05 5.54
N ALA A 60 4.83 -7.62 6.50
CA ALA A 60 5.33 -6.93 7.66
C ALA A 60 6.83 -7.12 7.79
N VAL A 61 7.54 -6.06 8.17
CA VAL A 61 8.99 -6.11 8.40
C VAL A 61 9.33 -5.59 9.79
N PRO A 62 10.42 -6.06 10.40
CA PRO A 62 10.95 -5.46 11.61
C PRO A 62 11.29 -3.99 11.36
N GLY A 63 10.74 -3.11 12.19
CA GLY A 63 11.01 -1.68 12.19
C GLY A 63 11.55 -1.22 13.55
N MET A 64 11.85 0.06 13.63
CA MET A 64 12.20 0.73 14.88
C MET A 64 11.26 1.93 15.06
N ASP A 65 10.54 1.98 16.16
CA ASP A 65 9.76 3.15 16.56
C ASP A 65 10.56 3.98 17.54
N VAL A 66 10.44 5.30 17.40
CA VAL A 66 10.96 6.24 18.39
C VAL A 66 9.87 6.46 19.44
N ARG A 67 10.16 6.08 20.69
CA ARG A 67 9.32 6.44 21.83
C ARG A 67 10.01 7.49 22.67
N VAL A 68 9.28 8.56 22.97
CA VAL A 68 9.67 9.56 23.95
C VAL A 68 9.07 9.15 25.29
N GLY A 69 9.93 8.79 26.24
CA GLY A 69 9.52 8.55 27.63
C GLY A 69 9.79 9.79 28.48
N ALA A 70 8.90 10.12 29.40
CA ALA A 70 9.25 10.99 30.52
C ALA A 70 10.10 10.16 31.49
N SER A 71 11.31 10.63 31.82
CA SER A 71 12.07 10.05 32.93
C SER A 71 11.28 10.26 34.22
N GLU A 72 11.02 9.18 34.97
CA GLU A 72 10.64 9.27 36.37
C GLU A 72 11.87 9.75 37.15
N GLY A 73 12.05 11.07 37.19
CA GLY A 73 13.10 11.73 37.92
C GLY A 73 12.61 13.10 38.35
N ASP A 74 12.21 13.20 39.63
CA ASP A 74 11.83 14.44 40.28
C ASP A 74 12.93 15.50 40.13
N GLY A 75 12.53 16.70 39.67
CA GLY A 75 13.28 17.93 39.90
C GLY A 75 14.20 18.38 38.75
N ASP A 76 13.74 19.44 38.08
CA ASP A 76 14.51 20.38 37.26
C ASP A 76 15.04 19.86 35.90
N GLY A 77 14.48 20.41 34.81
CA GLY A 77 14.97 20.22 33.44
C GLY A 77 14.82 18.80 32.87
N GLY A 78 13.60 18.42 32.46
CA GLY A 78 13.33 17.08 31.92
C GLY A 78 14.09 16.77 30.63
N ASP A 79 15.14 15.97 30.73
CA ASP A 79 15.77 15.31 29.58
C ASP A 79 14.83 14.22 29.04
N PHE A 80 14.30 14.44 27.85
CA PHE A 80 13.48 13.47 27.13
C PHE A 80 14.39 12.40 26.51
N GLU A 81 14.50 11.23 27.16
CA GLU A 81 15.27 10.14 26.59
C GLU A 81 14.50 9.50 25.43
N THR A 82 15.09 9.61 24.24
CA THR A 82 14.54 9.04 23.00
C THR A 82 15.01 7.58 22.92
N ARG A 83 14.09 6.63 23.06
CA ARG A 83 14.42 5.19 22.95
C ARG A 83 13.89 4.61 21.64
N LEU A 84 14.77 3.95 20.90
CA LEU A 84 14.38 3.08 19.79
C LEU A 84 13.80 1.78 20.35
N VAL A 85 12.56 1.48 19.99
CA VAL A 85 11.85 0.28 20.40
C VAL A 85 11.57 -0.57 19.16
N PRO A 86 11.90 -1.88 19.17
CA PRO A 86 11.52 -2.76 18.07
C PRO A 86 10.02 -2.66 17.78
N SER A 87 9.69 -2.43 16.53
CA SER A 87 8.32 -2.31 16.04
C SER A 87 8.10 -3.20 14.83
N VAL A 88 6.84 -3.29 14.40
CA VAL A 88 6.45 -4.02 13.19
C VAL A 88 5.81 -3.02 12.25
N GLN A 89 6.40 -2.86 11.07
CA GLN A 89 5.88 -1.97 10.04
C GLN A 89 5.15 -2.79 8.99
N TYR A 90 3.91 -2.38 8.66
CA TYR A 90 3.05 -3.07 7.71
C TYR A 90 3.04 -2.33 6.38
N TYR A 91 3.26 -3.07 5.30
CA TYR A 91 3.28 -2.56 3.94
C TYR A 91 2.22 -3.25 3.10
N ARG A 92 1.78 -2.53 2.07
CA ARG A 92 0.87 -3.02 1.05
C ARG A 92 1.47 -2.71 -0.32
N ILE A 93 1.45 -3.69 -1.21
CA ILE A 93 2.03 -3.58 -2.55
C ILE A 93 1.20 -4.40 -3.54
N GLU A 94 0.99 -3.88 -4.74
CA GLU A 94 0.39 -4.62 -5.85
C GLU A 94 1.51 -5.26 -6.67
N LEU A 95 1.50 -6.59 -6.82
CA LEU A 95 2.53 -7.33 -7.55
C LEU A 95 1.89 -8.23 -8.59
N GLY A 96 2.51 -8.27 -9.77
CA GLY A 96 2.30 -9.30 -10.76
C GLY A 96 3.11 -10.56 -10.43
N PRO A 97 2.94 -11.65 -11.20
CA PRO A 97 3.47 -12.96 -10.86
C PRO A 97 5.00 -13.01 -10.75
N GLU A 98 5.73 -12.35 -11.66
CA GLU A 98 7.19 -12.34 -11.61
C GLU A 98 7.72 -11.57 -10.40
N SER A 99 7.17 -10.39 -10.11
CA SER A 99 7.59 -9.59 -8.96
C SER A 99 7.24 -10.25 -7.65
N LEU A 100 6.09 -10.95 -7.58
CA LEU A 100 5.73 -11.77 -6.44
C LEU A 100 6.72 -12.92 -6.23
N ASN A 101 7.12 -13.61 -7.30
CA ASN A 101 8.15 -14.65 -7.21
C ASN A 101 9.48 -14.09 -6.72
N ARG A 102 9.93 -12.94 -7.22
CA ARG A 102 11.15 -12.27 -6.74
C ARG A 102 11.06 -11.92 -5.25
N LEU A 103 9.89 -11.51 -4.77
CA LEU A 103 9.67 -11.28 -3.33
C LEU A 103 9.83 -12.58 -2.54
N HIS A 104 9.26 -13.69 -3.00
CA HIS A 104 9.40 -15.00 -2.35
C HIS A 104 10.84 -15.48 -2.33
N GLU A 105 11.56 -15.38 -3.44
CA GLU A 105 12.99 -15.73 -3.54
C GLU A 105 13.85 -14.91 -2.59
N ALA A 106 13.58 -13.61 -2.48
CA ALA A 106 14.30 -12.72 -1.55
C ALA A 106 14.05 -13.07 -0.07
N LEU A 107 12.86 -13.58 0.25
CA LEU A 107 12.46 -13.95 1.61
C LEU A 107 12.83 -15.40 1.99
N GLU A 108 13.09 -16.26 1.02
CA GLU A 108 13.40 -17.68 1.19
C GLU A 108 14.43 -17.98 2.31
N PRO A 109 15.62 -17.34 2.36
CA PRO A 109 16.61 -17.67 3.40
C PRO A 109 16.13 -17.32 4.81
N PHE A 110 15.29 -16.30 4.96
CA PHE A 110 14.73 -15.90 6.25
C PHE A 110 13.62 -16.84 6.70
N ILE A 111 12.76 -17.23 5.76
CA ILE A 111 11.68 -18.19 6.02
C ILE A 111 12.26 -19.55 6.40
N ALA A 112 13.30 -20.02 5.71
CA ALA A 112 13.96 -21.30 5.98
C ALA A 112 14.57 -21.38 7.39
N ALA A 113 15.00 -20.25 7.95
CA ALA A 113 15.55 -20.16 9.30
C ALA A 113 14.50 -19.85 10.38
N ALA A 114 13.29 -19.46 9.99
CA ALA A 114 12.24 -19.02 10.91
C ALA A 114 11.38 -20.19 11.43
N GLN A 115 10.78 -19.97 12.59
CA GLN A 115 9.72 -20.83 13.11
C GLN A 115 8.36 -20.19 12.79
N GLU A 116 7.44 -20.96 12.21
CA GLU A 116 6.07 -20.52 12.00
C GLU A 116 5.39 -20.20 13.35
N CYS A 117 4.70 -19.07 13.43
CA CYS A 117 4.01 -18.63 14.64
C CYS A 117 2.64 -18.04 14.31
N GLU A 118 1.73 -18.04 15.29
CA GLU A 118 0.42 -17.40 15.11
C GLU A 118 0.58 -15.88 14.95
N PRO A 119 -0.24 -15.23 14.09
CA PRO A 119 -0.22 -13.78 13.98
C PRO A 119 -0.54 -13.12 15.33
N PRO A 120 0.16 -12.03 15.69
CA PRO A 120 -0.05 -11.37 16.97
C PRO A 120 -1.50 -10.89 17.09
N LYS A 121 -2.18 -11.31 18.17
CA LYS A 121 -3.57 -10.91 18.42
C LYS A 121 -3.64 -9.39 18.61
N PRO A 122 -4.58 -8.67 17.94
CA PRO A 122 -4.72 -7.25 18.14
C PRO A 122 -5.02 -6.97 19.62
N ARG A 123 -4.16 -6.18 20.27
CA ARG A 123 -4.38 -5.76 21.66
C ARG A 123 -5.63 -4.88 21.66
N ARG A 124 -6.77 -5.41 22.10
CA ARG A 124 -7.98 -4.60 22.35
C ARG A 124 -7.56 -3.42 23.23
N ALA A 125 -7.74 -2.20 22.73
CA ALA A 125 -7.58 -0.99 23.53
C ALA A 125 -8.55 -1.09 24.72
N ARG A 126 -8.03 -1.36 25.92
CA ARG A 126 -8.78 -1.19 27.16
C ARG A 126 -8.86 0.32 27.41
N GLY A 127 -9.95 0.95 26.99
CA GLY A 127 -10.15 2.37 27.24
C GLY A 127 -11.12 3.06 26.29
N ALA A 128 -12.27 2.45 26.01
CA ALA A 128 -13.44 3.17 25.51
C ALA A 128 -14.56 2.92 26.51
N LYS A 129 -14.60 3.78 27.54
CA LYS A 129 -15.77 3.99 28.40
C LYS A 129 -15.84 5.45 28.76
#